data_AF-A0AAN7N9I9-F1
#
_entry.id   AF-A0AAN7N9I9-F1
#
_cell.length_a   1.000
_cell.length_b   1.000
_cell.length_c   1.000
_cell.angle_alpha   90.00
_cell.angle_beta   90.00
_cell.angle_gamma   90.00
#
_symmetry.space_group_name_H-M   'P 1'
#
loop_
_entity.id
_entity.type
_entity.pdbx_description
1 polymer ?
#
loop_
_entity_poly.entity_id
_entity_poly.type
_entity_poly.pdbx_seq_one_letter_code
_entity_poly.pdbx_strand_id
1 'polypeptide(L)'
;MRRSFFEYGPMVVEYPEYLDLRPYTSQTAGEPLLCALYAVLVHRGASCCAGHYFCYTKASNGLWYKMNDPSVDGCGTDTVLRQQGYLLFYVSHFVLSFTFRVELE
;
A
#
# COMPACT_ATOMS: atom_id res chain seq x y z
N MET A 1 -22.54 8.41 -24.24
CA MET A 1 -21.14 8.11 -24.60
C MET A 1 -20.29 8.41 -23.37
N ARG A 2 -19.92 7.40 -22.57
CA ARG A 2 -19.09 7.61 -21.37
C ARG A 2 -17.69 7.98 -21.83
N ARG A 3 -17.23 9.19 -21.51
CA ARG A 3 -15.86 9.62 -21.72
C ARG A 3 -14.96 8.69 -20.88
N SER A 4 -14.05 7.99 -21.55
CA SER A 4 -13.09 7.11 -20.91
C SER A 4 -12.08 7.93 -20.11
N PHE A 5 -11.69 7.46 -18.94
CA PHE A 5 -10.71 8.07 -18.02
C PHE A 5 -9.33 8.41 -18.63
N PHE A 6 -9.09 8.11 -19.91
CA PHE A 6 -7.81 8.27 -20.60
C PHE A 6 -7.56 9.66 -21.22
N GLU A 7 -8.52 10.60 -21.18
CA GLU A 7 -8.38 11.93 -21.81
C GLU A 7 -7.59 12.97 -20.97
N TYR A 8 -7.29 12.71 -19.70
CA TYR A 8 -6.68 13.69 -18.78
C TYR A 8 -5.23 13.39 -18.36
N GLY A 9 -4.56 12.46 -19.05
CA GLY A 9 -3.23 11.99 -18.65
C GLY A 9 -3.27 11.05 -17.44
N PRO A 10 -2.16 10.38 -17.11
CA PRO A 10 -2.13 9.43 -16.00
C PRO A 10 -2.33 10.16 -14.67
N MET A 11 -3.41 9.83 -13.95
CA MET A 11 -3.56 10.26 -12.56
C MET A 11 -2.59 9.47 -11.70
N VAL A 12 -1.57 10.16 -11.19
CA VAL A 12 -0.61 9.59 -10.25
C VAL A 12 -1.20 9.71 -8.85
N VAL A 13 -1.41 8.56 -8.20
CA VAL A 13 -1.79 8.51 -6.79
C VAL A 13 -0.54 8.17 -6.00
N GLU A 14 -0.07 9.13 -5.21
CA GLU A 14 1.00 8.89 -4.25
C GLU A 14 0.45 8.15 -3.04
N TYR A 15 1.24 7.23 -2.49
CA TYR A 15 0.89 6.47 -1.30
C TYR A 15 2.12 6.32 -0.40
N PRO A 16 1.96 6.48 0.93
CA PRO A 16 3.07 6.37 1.86
C PRO A 16 3.33 4.91 2.23
N GLU A 17 4.56 4.60 2.67
CA GLU A 17 4.85 3.28 3.26
C GLU A 17 4.06 3.05 4.56
N TYR A 18 3.83 4.12 5.34
CA TYR A 18 3.04 4.10 6.57
C TYR A 18 1.85 5.05 6.43
N LEU A 19 0.64 4.52 6.58
CA LEU A 19 -0.60 5.25 6.46
C LEU A 19 -1.29 5.30 7.83
N ASP A 20 -1.52 6.51 8.36
CA ASP A 20 -2.41 6.68 9.50
C ASP A 20 -3.86 6.76 9.01
N LEU A 21 -4.63 5.72 9.32
CA LEU A 21 -6.05 5.68 8.96
C LEU A 21 -6.94 6.44 9.95
N ARG A 22 -6.43 6.81 11.15
CA ARG A 22 -7.24 7.41 12.23
C ARG A 22 -8.13 8.57 11.75
N PRO A 23 -7.63 9.56 10.99
CA PRO A 23 -8.43 10.71 10.57
C PRO A 23 -9.57 10.36 9.60
N TYR A 24 -9.51 9.18 8.98
CA TYR A 24 -10.45 8.73 7.94
C TYR A 24 -11.47 7.69 8.46
N THR A 25 -11.47 7.42 9.77
CA THR A 25 -12.44 6.51 10.41
C THR A 25 -13.57 7.29 11.09
N SER A 26 -14.67 6.62 11.46
CA SER A 26 -15.75 7.24 12.22
C SER A 26 -15.32 7.69 13.63
N GLN A 27 -14.29 7.03 14.20
CA GLN A 27 -13.68 7.39 15.47
C GLN A 27 -12.34 8.09 15.24
N THR A 28 -12.42 9.38 14.91
CA THR A 28 -11.26 10.22 14.61
C THR A 28 -10.43 10.60 15.84
N ALA A 29 -10.99 10.49 17.04
CA ALA A 29 -10.26 10.70 18.30
C ALA A 29 -9.53 9.41 18.74
N GLY A 30 -8.31 9.57 19.26
CA GLY A 30 -7.51 8.48 19.84
C GLY A 30 -6.14 8.29 19.17
N GLU A 31 -5.48 7.19 19.53
CA GLU A 31 -4.13 6.85 19.05
C GLU A 31 -4.10 6.60 17.52
N PRO A 32 -2.99 6.92 16.83
CA PRO A 32 -2.85 6.67 15.39
C PRO A 32 -3.17 5.22 15.00
N LEU A 33 -3.91 5.02 13.91
CA LEU A 33 -4.19 3.70 13.35
C LEU A 33 -3.21 3.43 12.22
N LEU A 34 -1.96 3.14 12.60
CA LEU A 34 -0.87 2.97 11.66
C LEU A 34 -0.97 1.66 10.90
N CYS A 35 -1.00 1.77 9.57
CA CYS A 35 -0.96 0.64 8.66
C CYS A 35 0.32 0.70 7.83
N ALA A 36 1.01 -0.43 7.68
CA ALA A 36 2.21 -0.52 6.86
C ALA A 36 1.89 -1.16 5.51
N LEU A 37 2.40 -0.55 4.43
CA LEU A 37 2.33 -1.10 3.09
C LEU A 37 3.22 -2.35 3.02
N TYR A 38 2.65 -3.45 2.53
CA TYR A 38 3.41 -4.70 2.36
C TYR A 38 3.32 -5.29 0.96
N ALA A 39 2.36 -4.86 0.13
CA ALA A 39 2.36 -5.22 -1.29
C ALA A 39 1.73 -4.14 -2.17
N VAL A 40 2.24 -4.03 -3.39
CA VAL A 40 1.72 -3.16 -4.47
C VAL A 40 1.56 -4.01 -5.72
N LEU A 41 0.33 -4.13 -6.21
CA LEU A 41 0.06 -4.71 -7.53
C LEU A 41 0.13 -3.60 -8.57
N VAL A 42 0.88 -3.82 -9.64
CA VAL A 42 1.02 -2.88 -10.75
C VAL A 42 0.43 -3.50 -12.01
N HIS A 43 -0.36 -2.70 -12.73
CA HIS A 43 -0.80 -3.01 -14.08
C HIS A 43 -0.07 -2.10 -15.05
N ARG A 44 0.66 -2.68 -16.01
CA ARG A 44 1.26 -1.96 -17.13
C ARG A 44 0.51 -2.28 -18.40
N GLY A 45 -0.39 -1.39 -18.79
CA GLY A 45 -1.15 -1.48 -20.04
C GLY A 45 -1.99 -0.24 -20.27
N ALA A 46 -2.31 0.04 -21.53
CA ALA A 46 -3.17 1.16 -21.91
C ALA A 46 -4.67 0.84 -21.82
N SER A 47 -5.04 -0.41 -21.51
CA SER A 47 -6.43 -0.83 -21.42
C SER A 47 -6.66 -1.75 -20.23
N CYS A 48 -7.89 -1.79 -19.72
CA CYS A 48 -8.25 -2.67 -18.61
C CYS A 48 -8.25 -4.15 -19.01
N CYS A 49 -8.42 -4.43 -20.32
CA CYS A 49 -8.56 -5.78 -20.86
C CYS A 49 -7.25 -6.40 -21.36
N ALA A 50 -6.18 -5.59 -21.45
CA ALA A 50 -4.87 -6.03 -21.94
C ALA A 50 -3.75 -5.24 -21.27
N GLY A 51 -2.73 -5.96 -20.83
CA GLY A 51 -1.54 -5.39 -20.19
C GLY A 51 -0.81 -6.47 -19.41
N HIS A 52 0.13 -6.04 -18.59
CA HIS A 52 0.99 -6.91 -17.81
C HIS A 52 0.84 -6.63 -16.32
N TYR A 53 0.57 -7.66 -15.53
CA TYR A 53 0.46 -7.57 -14.07
C TYR A 53 1.71 -8.12 -13.41
N PHE A 54 2.23 -7.39 -12.43
CA PHE A 54 3.32 -7.83 -11.58
C PHE A 54 3.19 -7.13 -10.23
N CYS A 55 3.89 -7.60 -9.20
CA CYS A 55 3.78 -7.00 -7.88
C CYS A 55 5.13 -6.70 -7.23
N TYR A 56 5.09 -5.79 -6.28
CA TYR A 56 6.15 -5.59 -5.30
C TYR A 56 5.62 -6.10 -3.97
N THR A 57 6.39 -6.91 -3.27
CA THR A 57 6.01 -7.45 -1.96
C THR A 57 7.16 -7.31 -0.96
N LYS A 58 6.82 -6.99 0.28
CA LYS A 58 7.75 -6.90 1.39
C LYS A 58 7.81 -8.26 2.06
N ALA A 59 8.98 -8.89 2.04
CA ALA A 59 9.19 -10.17 2.70
C ALA A 59 9.30 -9.99 4.23
N SER A 60 9.26 -11.11 4.97
CA SER A 60 9.37 -11.11 6.44
C SER A 60 10.69 -10.54 6.96
N ASN A 61 11.74 -10.50 6.11
CA ASN A 61 13.01 -9.83 6.41
C ASN A 61 12.96 -8.30 6.25
N GLY A 62 11.81 -7.73 5.90
CA GLY A 62 11.60 -6.29 5.71
C GLY A 62 12.10 -5.75 4.37
N LEU A 63 12.63 -6.58 3.48
CA LEU A 63 13.13 -6.18 2.16
C LEU A 63 12.03 -6.28 1.10
N TRP A 64 12.11 -5.41 0.10
CA TRP A 64 11.18 -5.37 -1.02
C TRP A 64 11.67 -6.20 -2.20
N TYR A 65 10.76 -6.94 -2.80
CA TYR A 65 11.03 -7.75 -3.99
C TYR A 65 9.99 -7.48 -5.06
N LYS A 66 10.46 -7.30 -6.29
CA LYS A 66 9.63 -7.29 -7.49
C LYS A 66 9.43 -8.72 -7.96
N MET A 67 8.18 -9.16 -7.96
CA MET A 67 7.74 -10.45 -8.46
C MET A 67 7.13 -10.23 -9.85
N ASN A 68 7.86 -10.63 -10.89
CA ASN A 68 7.48 -10.44 -12.29
C ASN A 68 7.50 -11.79 -13.02
N ASP A 69 6.36 -12.47 -13.00
CA ASP A 69 6.19 -13.83 -13.52
C ASP A 69 7.25 -14.79 -12.91
N PRO A 70 8.22 -15.40 -13.64
CA PRO A 70 9.22 -16.26 -13.01
C PRO A 70 10.38 -15.47 -12.39
N SER A 71 10.49 -14.16 -12.63
CA SER A 71 11.61 -13.35 -12.18
C SER A 71 11.34 -12.71 -10.82
N VAL A 72 12.32 -12.80 -9.93
CA VAL A 72 12.28 -12.20 -8.59
C VAL A 72 13.52 -11.34 -8.40
N ASP A 73 13.32 -10.03 -8.24
CA ASP A 73 14.40 -9.06 -8.12
C ASP A 73 14.27 -8.25 -6.82
N GLY A 74 15.36 -8.09 -6.09
CA GLY A 74 15.40 -7.18 -4.93
C GLY A 74 15.28 -5.72 -5.36
N CYS A 75 14.56 -4.90 -4.59
CA CYS A 75 14.39 -3.47 -4.88
C CYS A 75 14.30 -2.64 -3.60
N GLY A 76 14.50 -1.32 -3.74
CA GLY A 76 14.37 -0.38 -2.64
C GLY A 76 12.94 0.13 -2.47
N THR A 77 12.62 0.60 -1.26
CA THR A 77 11.31 1.21 -0.96
C THR A 77 10.98 2.36 -1.91
N ASP A 78 11.93 3.22 -2.26
CA ASP A 78 11.73 4.32 -3.21
C ASP A 78 11.24 3.85 -4.59
N THR A 79 11.71 2.68 -5.04
CA THR A 79 11.27 2.09 -6.30
C THR A 79 9.80 1.70 -6.23
N VAL A 80 9.39 1.15 -5.09
CA VAL A 80 8.01 0.71 -4.84
C VAL A 80 7.07 1.91 -4.76
N LEU A 81 7.40 2.93 -3.96
CA LEU A 81 6.54 4.11 -3.76
C LEU A 81 6.36 4.98 -5.02
N ARG A 82 7.24 4.84 -6.02
CA ARG A 82 7.13 5.54 -7.32
C ARG A 82 6.29 4.79 -8.35
N GLN A 83 5.77 3.60 -8.04
CA GLN A 83 4.96 2.85 -8.99
C GLN A 83 3.55 3.41 -9.08
N GLN A 84 2.97 3.36 -10.28
CA GLN A 84 1.53 3.55 -10.48
C GLN A 84 0.78 2.31 -9.95
N GLY A 85 0.50 2.30 -8.65
CA GLY A 85 -0.18 1.20 -7.98
C GLY A 85 -1.61 1.01 -8.51
N TYR A 86 -1.95 -0.22 -8.88
CA TYR A 86 -3.31 -0.61 -9.24
C TYR A 86 -4.09 -1.08 -8.01
N LEU A 87 -3.46 -1.91 -7.16
CA LEU A 87 -3.97 -2.29 -5.84
C LEU A 87 -2.87 -2.11 -4.79
N LEU A 88 -3.22 -1.56 -3.64
CA LEU A 88 -2.33 -1.36 -2.49
C LEU A 88 -2.79 -2.23 -1.33
N PHE A 89 -1.86 -2.97 -0.74
CA PHE A 89 -2.14 -3.83 0.40
C PHE A 89 -1.42 -3.31 1.63
N TYR A 90 -2.23 -2.93 2.62
CA TYR A 90 -1.79 -2.45 3.92
C TYR A 90 -2.15 -3.46 5.01
N VAL A 91 -1.28 -3.59 6.00
CA VAL A 91 -1.54 -4.36 7.21
C VAL A 91 -1.54 -3.41 8.41
N SER A 92 -2.54 -3.52 9.28
CA SER A 92 -2.61 -2.73 10.50
C SER A 92 -1.57 -3.22 11.51
N HIS A 93 -0.75 -2.30 12.02
CA HIS A 93 0.01 -2.56 13.23
C HIS A 93 -0.94 -2.40 14.41
N PHE A 94 -1.47 -3.52 14.91
CA PHE A 94 -2.14 -3.50 16.21
C PHE A 94 -1.06 -3.30 17.28
N VAL A 95 -0.74 -2.05 17.57
CA VAL A 95 -0.07 -1.73 18.83
C VAL A 95 -1.10 -2.12 19.89
N LEU A 96 -0.86 -3.22 20.60
CA LEU A 96 -1.61 -3.53 21.80
C LEU A 96 -1.35 -2.38 22.78
N SER A 97 -2.17 -1.33 22.75
CA SER A 97 -2.28 -0.37 23.84
C SER A 97 -3.03 -1.06 24.99
N PHE A 98 -2.45 -2.14 25.50
CA PHE A 98 -2.79 -2.69 26.80
C PHE A 98 -1.74 -2.18 27.77
N THR A 99 -1.71 -0.86 27.98
CA THR A 99 -1.11 -0.33 29.20
C THR A 99 -2.02 -0.82 30.32
N PHE A 100 -1.60 -1.89 31.01
CA PHE A 100 -2.20 -2.33 32.25
C PHE A 100 -2.30 -1.11 33.16
N ARG A 101 -3.51 -0.56 33.32
CA ARG A 101 -3.84 0.34 34.42
C ARG A 101 -3.86 -0.56 35.65
N VAL A 102 -2.70 -0.73 36.28
CA VAL A 102 -2.63 -1.30 37.63
C VAL A 102 -3.16 -0.20 38.56
N GLU A 103 -4.48 -0.16 38.74
CA GLU A 103 -5.05 0.40 39.96
C GLU A 103 -4.90 -0.69 41.02
N LEU A 104 -3.91 -0.54 41.90
CA LEU A 104 -3.90 -1.21 43.19
C LEU A 104 -4.41 -0.21 44.21
N GLU A 105 -5.59 -0.51 44.75
CA GLU A 105 -5.97 -0.15 46.12
C GLU A 105 -5.04 -0.85 47.13
#